data_AF-A0A1A0UNM9-F1
#
_entry.id   AF-A0A1A0UNM9-F1
#
_cell.length_a   1.000
_cell.length_b   1.000
_cell.length_c   1.000
_cell.angle_alpha   90.00
_cell.angle_beta   90.00
_cell.angle_gamma   90.00
#
_symmetry.space_group_name_H-M   'P 1'
#
loop_
_entity.id
_entity.type
_entity.pdbx_description
1 polymer ?
#
loop_
_entity_poly.entity_id
_entity_poly.type
_entity_poly.pdbx_seq_one_letter_code
_entity_poly.pdbx_strand_id
1 'polypeptide(L)'
;MTRPTIGQAQAWSPGALSRLADGWGRNARSVCVHADALAAEFSFWTGAAADTARQRAKSIVATADTLSRALVLAAAAARDGAAQIGAARADVMAVVATARAEGFSVDDAGAVAVHDPPSPLLVALSGGAPPVAVEMLTLRAAELTGRLAEALDRLEAADADAAADIAEAFVLPAAGSQAADADVVAAWPVTSQDRIADQIAAMTPEQRQRLIDDFPSQVGNTDGVPWQMRVEANRTNVAQAVLREPDPQRLTVYRDLLGEIDDPAGGHARLDRQVLAFDPRRSSLVELHGNVATASSVAVLVPGLNTTITGSAANVGTARRFVSATRGDVAAITYLGGPFPRGDNVVSGLAAAADPRYAQAMAPRLVAFTEDVDRTVDSTGRRIPVTVVGHSYGGSIVGTAEALGMTSDRTMYVAAAGAGVGVHEPGDWHNRNPHVLRFSMTPPGDLIAAVQGIPGGPHGADPDEMAGVITLPAGRYDDGRPMAGPSAHSDVLNAPSDAWRAILGVITGDIGRDRPTSQQPG
;
A
#
# COMPACT_ATOMS: atom_id res chain seq x y z
N MET A 1 -30.55 3.34 3.75
CA MET A 1 -31.43 2.58 4.65
C MET A 1 -32.00 3.61 5.62
N THR A 2 -32.52 3.25 6.79
CA THR A 2 -32.89 4.23 7.82
C THR A 2 -31.82 4.22 8.90
N ARG A 3 -31.34 5.41 9.32
CA ARG A 3 -30.37 5.61 10.40
C ARG A 3 -30.69 4.73 11.63
N PRO A 4 -29.71 4.00 12.20
CA PRO A 4 -29.94 3.17 13.37
C PRO A 4 -30.27 4.01 14.60
N THR A 5 -31.07 3.45 15.51
CA THR A 5 -31.32 4.04 16.84
C THR A 5 -30.20 3.69 17.82
N ILE A 6 -30.12 4.41 18.95
CA ILE A 6 -29.13 4.12 20.00
C ILE A 6 -29.31 2.70 20.56
N GLY A 7 -30.55 2.26 20.77
CA GLY A 7 -30.87 0.90 21.21
C GLY A 7 -30.42 -0.16 20.21
N GLN A 8 -30.59 0.11 18.91
CA GLN A 8 -30.03 -0.77 17.86
C GLN A 8 -28.50 -0.79 17.91
N ALA A 9 -27.84 0.36 17.97
CA ALA A 9 -26.39 0.46 18.08
C ALA A 9 -25.85 -0.29 19.32
N GLN A 10 -26.55 -0.24 20.46
CA GLN A 10 -26.19 -0.99 21.65
C GLN A 10 -26.28 -2.51 21.44
N ALA A 11 -27.33 -2.97 20.75
CA ALA A 11 -27.59 -4.38 20.50
C ALA A 11 -26.67 -4.99 19.42
N TRP A 12 -26.08 -4.17 18.54
CA TRP A 12 -25.17 -4.64 17.50
C TRP A 12 -23.96 -5.39 18.09
N SER A 13 -23.61 -6.51 17.47
CA SER A 13 -22.52 -7.39 17.88
C SER A 13 -21.53 -7.61 16.72
N PRO A 14 -20.60 -6.67 16.49
CA PRO A 14 -19.64 -6.76 15.38
C PRO A 14 -18.80 -8.03 15.42
N GLY A 15 -18.53 -8.57 16.63
CA GLY A 15 -17.83 -9.85 16.80
C GLY A 15 -18.54 -11.06 16.17
N ALA A 16 -19.82 -10.96 15.81
CA ALA A 16 -20.49 -11.99 15.02
C ALA A 16 -19.89 -12.12 13.60
N LEU A 17 -19.57 -11.00 12.95
CA LEU A 17 -18.91 -10.98 11.64
C LEU A 17 -17.50 -11.58 11.72
N SER A 18 -16.72 -11.27 12.76
CA SER A 18 -15.40 -11.89 12.97
C SER A 18 -15.49 -13.42 13.11
N ARG A 19 -16.49 -13.93 13.84
CA ARG A 19 -16.72 -15.39 13.96
C ARG A 19 -17.12 -16.03 12.63
N LEU A 20 -17.95 -15.34 11.83
CA LEU A 20 -18.31 -15.80 10.47
C LEU A 20 -17.08 -15.84 9.57
N ALA A 21 -16.26 -14.79 9.57
CA ALA A 21 -15.02 -14.72 8.82
C ALA A 21 -14.05 -15.87 9.16
N ASP A 22 -13.95 -16.24 10.44
CA ASP A 22 -13.14 -17.37 10.86
C ASP A 22 -13.73 -18.71 10.39
N GLY A 23 -15.06 -18.83 10.38
CA GLY A 23 -15.77 -19.96 9.81
C GLY A 23 -15.53 -20.12 8.30
N TRP A 24 -15.72 -19.05 7.53
CA TRP A 24 -15.45 -19.02 6.09
C TRP A 24 -14.00 -19.35 5.78
N GLY A 25 -13.03 -18.77 6.51
CA GLY A 25 -11.61 -19.09 6.33
C GLY A 25 -11.23 -20.55 6.65
N ARG A 26 -11.92 -21.21 7.59
CA ARG A 26 -11.75 -22.66 7.81
C ARG A 26 -12.35 -23.49 6.67
N ASN A 27 -13.56 -23.15 6.23
CA ASN A 27 -14.23 -23.85 5.14
C ASN A 27 -13.46 -23.72 3.83
N ALA A 28 -12.97 -22.52 3.50
CA ALA A 28 -12.17 -22.26 2.31
C ALA A 28 -10.93 -23.15 2.25
N ARG A 29 -10.18 -23.25 3.35
CA ARG A 29 -9.00 -24.13 3.43
C ARG A 29 -9.37 -25.61 3.32
N SER A 30 -10.46 -26.03 3.95
CA SER A 30 -10.94 -27.42 3.84
C SER A 30 -11.31 -27.79 2.41
N VAL A 31 -12.06 -26.92 1.71
CA VAL A 31 -12.43 -27.13 0.29
C VAL A 31 -11.18 -27.19 -0.58
N CYS A 32 -10.24 -26.26 -0.41
CA CYS A 32 -8.97 -26.24 -1.15
C CYS A 32 -8.17 -27.54 -0.98
N VAL A 33 -8.00 -28.01 0.27
CA VAL A 33 -7.26 -29.25 0.55
C VAL A 33 -7.90 -30.48 -0.11
N HIS A 34 -9.24 -30.58 -0.08
CA HIS A 34 -9.92 -31.70 -0.74
C HIS A 34 -9.87 -31.60 -2.27
N ALA A 35 -9.91 -30.39 -2.83
CA ALA A 35 -9.76 -30.17 -4.26
C ALA A 35 -8.36 -30.56 -4.76
N ASP A 36 -7.31 -30.17 -4.05
CA ASP A 36 -5.91 -30.48 -4.42
C ASP A 36 -5.64 -32.00 -4.39
N ALA A 37 -6.30 -32.75 -3.50
CA ALA A 37 -6.20 -34.21 -3.45
C ALA A 37 -6.86 -34.92 -4.64
N LEU A 38 -7.88 -34.31 -5.26
CA LEU A 38 -8.70 -34.95 -6.30
C LEU A 38 -7.88 -35.41 -7.52
N ALA A 39 -6.88 -34.63 -7.93
CA ALA A 39 -6.07 -34.98 -9.11
C ALA A 39 -5.21 -36.23 -8.89
N ALA A 40 -4.73 -36.46 -7.66
CA ALA A 40 -3.87 -37.59 -7.33
C ALA A 40 -4.60 -38.94 -7.38
N GLU A 41 -5.90 -38.95 -7.06
CA GLU A 41 -6.77 -40.13 -7.06
C GLU A 41 -6.91 -40.78 -8.44
N PHE A 42 -6.67 -40.04 -9.54
CA PHE A 42 -6.81 -40.56 -10.91
C PHE A 42 -5.47 -41.00 -11.55
N SER A 43 -4.39 -41.07 -10.77
CA SER A 43 -3.04 -41.41 -11.28
C SER A 43 -2.89 -42.88 -11.69
N PHE A 44 -3.66 -43.79 -11.10
CA PHE A 44 -3.57 -45.24 -11.36
C PHE A 44 -4.32 -45.71 -12.63
N TRP A 45 -5.18 -44.86 -13.20
CA TRP A 45 -6.10 -45.24 -14.29
C TRP A 45 -5.71 -44.56 -15.61
N THR A 46 -5.72 -45.28 -16.74
CA THR A 46 -5.34 -44.75 -18.07
C THR A 46 -6.39 -45.05 -19.15
N GLY A 47 -6.29 -44.35 -20.29
CA GLY A 47 -7.22 -44.46 -21.43
C GLY A 47 -8.21 -43.30 -21.52
N ALA A 48 -9.00 -43.25 -22.60
CA ALA A 48 -9.88 -42.11 -22.92
C ALA A 48 -10.89 -41.75 -21.81
N ALA A 49 -11.39 -42.75 -21.08
CA ALA A 49 -12.26 -42.52 -19.93
C ALA A 49 -11.52 -41.88 -18.74
N ALA A 50 -10.26 -42.26 -18.51
CA ALA A 50 -9.40 -41.62 -17.52
C ALA A 50 -9.09 -40.17 -17.89
N ASP A 51 -8.85 -39.90 -19.18
CA ASP A 51 -8.61 -38.54 -19.67
C ASP A 51 -9.84 -37.65 -19.52
N THR A 52 -11.03 -38.19 -19.83
CA THR A 52 -12.31 -37.51 -19.59
C THR A 52 -12.53 -37.22 -18.10
N ALA A 53 -12.23 -38.19 -17.23
CA ALA A 53 -12.35 -38.01 -15.78
C ALA A 53 -11.38 -36.95 -15.25
N ARG A 54 -10.12 -36.93 -15.70
CA ARG A 54 -9.14 -35.88 -15.37
C ARG A 54 -9.61 -34.50 -15.81
N GLN A 55 -10.19 -34.38 -17.01
CA GLN A 55 -10.72 -33.10 -17.49
C GLN A 55 -11.89 -32.60 -16.63
N ARG A 56 -12.80 -33.50 -16.21
CA ARG A 56 -13.86 -33.16 -15.26
C ARG A 56 -13.31 -32.80 -13.88
N ALA A 57 -12.32 -33.53 -13.39
CA ALA A 57 -11.66 -33.23 -12.12
C ALA A 57 -11.04 -31.83 -12.12
N LYS A 58 -10.38 -31.42 -13.22
CA LYS A 58 -9.85 -30.05 -13.38
C LYS A 58 -10.96 -28.99 -13.25
N SER A 59 -12.11 -29.21 -13.87
CA SER A 59 -13.26 -28.29 -13.78
C SER A 59 -13.82 -28.20 -12.35
N ILE A 60 -13.88 -29.32 -11.63
CA ILE A 60 -14.28 -29.36 -10.21
C ILE A 60 -13.27 -28.59 -9.35
N VAL A 61 -11.97 -28.82 -9.54
CA VAL A 61 -10.91 -28.10 -8.84
C VAL A 61 -10.99 -26.59 -9.09
N ALA A 62 -11.17 -26.17 -10.35
CA ALA A 62 -11.33 -24.75 -10.68
C ALA A 62 -12.55 -24.10 -10.00
N THR A 63 -13.66 -24.85 -9.91
CA THR A 63 -14.87 -24.40 -9.19
C THR A 63 -14.59 -24.28 -7.68
N ALA A 64 -13.94 -25.28 -7.09
CA ALA A 64 -13.57 -25.30 -5.68
C ALA A 64 -12.58 -24.18 -5.31
N ASP A 65 -11.60 -23.91 -6.18
CA ASP A 65 -10.68 -22.79 -6.04
C ASP A 65 -11.43 -21.45 -6.07
N THR A 66 -12.39 -21.27 -6.98
CA THR A 66 -13.18 -20.05 -7.10
C THR A 66 -14.03 -19.80 -5.86
N LEU A 67 -14.72 -20.83 -5.35
CA LEU A 67 -15.47 -20.77 -4.10
C LEU A 67 -14.56 -20.48 -2.88
N SER A 68 -13.38 -21.11 -2.83
CA SER A 68 -12.44 -20.92 -1.74
C SER A 68 -11.90 -19.49 -1.70
N ARG A 69 -11.62 -18.89 -2.87
CA ARG A 69 -11.23 -17.48 -2.97
C ARG A 69 -12.34 -16.54 -2.52
N ALA A 70 -13.57 -16.75 -2.98
CA ALA A 70 -14.73 -15.97 -2.56
C ALA A 70 -14.91 -15.99 -1.03
N LEU A 71 -14.79 -17.17 -0.40
CA LEU A 71 -14.85 -17.29 1.07
C LEU A 71 -13.71 -16.55 1.78
N VAL A 72 -12.51 -16.48 1.19
CA VAL A 72 -11.39 -15.72 1.75
C VAL A 72 -11.63 -14.22 1.66
N LEU A 73 -12.10 -13.73 0.50
CA LEU A 73 -12.42 -12.33 0.28
C LEU A 73 -13.58 -11.89 1.19
N ALA A 74 -14.64 -12.69 1.29
CA ALA A 74 -15.75 -12.42 2.19
C ALA A 74 -15.30 -12.42 3.66
N ALA A 75 -14.33 -13.27 4.02
CA ALA A 75 -13.74 -13.25 5.36
C ALA A 75 -12.85 -12.02 5.61
N ALA A 76 -12.25 -11.41 4.59
CA ALA A 76 -11.56 -10.13 4.73
C ALA A 76 -12.60 -9.01 4.95
N ALA A 77 -13.57 -8.89 4.04
CA ALA A 77 -14.68 -7.94 4.13
C ALA A 77 -15.43 -8.00 5.49
N ALA A 78 -15.75 -9.19 5.97
CA ALA A 78 -16.41 -9.34 7.27
C ALA A 78 -15.52 -8.96 8.47
N ARG A 79 -14.19 -9.08 8.38
CA ARG A 79 -13.28 -8.60 9.44
C ARG A 79 -13.20 -7.09 9.43
N ASP A 80 -13.11 -6.49 8.25
CA ASP A 80 -13.09 -5.03 8.09
C ASP A 80 -14.41 -4.43 8.55
N GLY A 81 -15.54 -4.95 8.07
CA GLY A 81 -16.87 -4.57 8.55
C GLY A 81 -17.02 -4.70 10.06
N ALA A 82 -16.51 -5.78 10.67
CA ALA A 82 -16.52 -5.92 12.14
C ALA A 82 -15.72 -4.81 12.84
N ALA A 83 -14.56 -4.44 12.31
CA ALA A 83 -13.72 -3.39 12.86
C ALA A 83 -14.37 -2.01 12.68
N GLN A 84 -14.86 -1.70 11.48
CA GLN A 84 -15.52 -0.44 11.15
C GLN A 84 -16.79 -0.22 12.00
N ILE A 85 -17.69 -1.20 12.01
CA ILE A 85 -18.92 -1.15 12.82
C ILE A 85 -18.58 -1.08 14.31
N GLY A 86 -17.54 -1.79 14.76
CA GLY A 86 -17.04 -1.74 16.12
C GLY A 86 -16.58 -0.35 16.54
N ALA A 87 -15.79 0.32 15.71
CA ALA A 87 -15.31 1.68 15.94
C ALA A 87 -16.46 2.70 15.92
N ALA A 88 -17.32 2.66 14.90
CA ALA A 88 -18.47 3.57 14.79
C ALA A 88 -19.45 3.39 15.98
N ARG A 89 -19.68 2.14 16.42
CA ARG A 89 -20.48 1.86 17.61
C ARG A 89 -19.84 2.43 18.87
N ALA A 90 -18.52 2.30 19.02
CA ALA A 90 -17.81 2.86 20.16
C ALA A 90 -17.94 4.40 20.22
N ASP A 91 -17.87 5.07 19.07
CA ASP A 91 -18.08 6.52 18.96
C ASP A 91 -19.49 6.92 19.41
N VAL A 92 -20.54 6.24 18.94
CA VAL A 92 -21.92 6.50 19.41
C VAL A 92 -22.00 6.34 20.93
N MET A 93 -21.45 5.26 21.47
CA MET A 93 -21.49 5.01 22.93
C MET A 93 -20.71 6.05 23.72
N ALA A 94 -19.59 6.55 23.19
CA ALA A 94 -18.79 7.60 23.82
C ALA A 94 -19.54 8.94 23.89
N VAL A 95 -20.25 9.32 22.82
CA VAL A 95 -21.06 10.56 22.83
C VAL A 95 -22.27 10.41 23.77
N VAL A 96 -22.94 9.25 23.78
CA VAL A 96 -24.03 8.98 24.75
C VAL A 96 -23.52 9.05 26.20
N ALA A 97 -22.36 8.46 26.48
CA ALA A 97 -21.76 8.52 27.81
C ALA A 97 -21.40 9.95 28.21
N THR A 98 -20.86 10.75 27.28
CA THR A 98 -20.55 12.16 27.48
C THR A 98 -21.81 12.96 27.82
N ALA A 99 -22.87 12.83 27.02
CA ALA A 99 -24.13 13.54 27.25
C ALA A 99 -24.74 13.21 28.62
N ARG A 100 -24.75 11.92 29.00
CA ARG A 100 -25.25 11.48 30.32
C ARG A 100 -24.39 11.97 31.47
N ALA A 101 -23.06 11.98 31.31
CA ALA A 101 -22.14 12.49 32.33
C ALA A 101 -22.28 14.00 32.55
N GLU A 102 -22.66 14.74 31.50
CA GLU A 102 -22.94 16.18 31.56
C GLU A 102 -24.38 16.49 32.04
N GLY A 103 -25.18 15.48 32.38
CA GLY A 103 -26.53 15.64 32.96
C GLY A 103 -27.66 15.79 31.93
N PHE A 104 -27.39 15.52 30.65
CA PHE A 104 -28.43 15.53 29.62
C PHE A 104 -29.17 14.18 29.54
N SER A 105 -30.44 14.25 29.15
CA SER A 105 -31.17 13.06 28.70
C SER A 105 -30.92 12.85 27.20
N VAL A 106 -30.89 11.59 26.79
CA VAL A 106 -30.70 11.19 25.39
C VAL A 106 -31.81 10.21 25.02
N ASP A 107 -32.58 10.53 23.99
CA ASP A 107 -33.62 9.63 23.48
C ASP A 107 -33.05 8.60 22.49
N ASP A 108 -33.88 7.65 22.06
CA ASP A 108 -33.41 6.57 21.18
C ASP A 108 -33.03 7.04 19.76
N ALA A 109 -33.59 8.18 19.31
CA ALA A 109 -33.27 8.79 18.02
C ALA A 109 -31.96 9.60 18.06
N GLY A 110 -31.37 9.79 19.24
CA GLY A 110 -30.13 10.54 19.43
C GLY A 110 -30.35 12.04 19.71
N ALA A 111 -31.57 12.47 20.02
CA ALA A 111 -31.82 13.83 20.48
C ALA A 111 -31.39 13.99 21.94
N VAL A 112 -30.61 15.03 22.21
CA VAL A 112 -30.13 15.36 23.55
C VAL A 112 -30.94 16.52 24.10
N ALA A 113 -31.48 16.38 25.30
CA ALA A 113 -32.31 17.38 25.95
C ALA A 113 -31.78 17.77 27.34
N VAL A 114 -31.97 19.04 27.68
CA VAL A 114 -31.72 19.56 29.02
C VAL A 114 -32.81 19.02 29.95
N HIS A 115 -32.41 18.19 30.93
CA HIS A 115 -33.35 17.67 31.92
C HIS A 115 -33.41 18.55 33.17
N ASP A 116 -32.25 18.97 33.67
CA ASP A 116 -32.12 19.66 34.95
C ASP A 116 -31.86 21.18 34.78
N PRO A 117 -32.28 22.02 35.74
CA PRO A 117 -31.92 23.42 35.74
C PRO A 117 -30.40 23.62 35.87
N PRO A 118 -29.84 24.75 35.39
CA PRO A 118 -28.41 24.99 35.46
C PRO A 118 -27.91 24.98 36.90
N SER A 119 -26.77 24.32 37.13
CA SER A 119 -26.17 24.23 38.46
C SER A 119 -25.77 25.62 38.98
N PRO A 120 -25.74 25.84 40.31
CA PRO A 120 -25.28 27.12 40.87
C PRO A 120 -23.88 27.53 40.40
N LEU A 121 -23.00 26.55 40.17
CA LEU A 121 -21.66 26.79 39.63
C LEU A 121 -21.72 27.30 38.18
N LEU A 122 -22.54 26.69 37.32
CA LEU A 122 -22.71 27.15 35.94
C LEU A 122 -23.32 28.56 35.88
N VAL A 123 -24.30 28.85 36.75
CA VAL A 123 -24.86 30.20 36.89
C VAL A 123 -23.80 31.21 37.34
N ALA A 124 -22.93 30.85 38.29
CA ALA A 124 -21.83 31.70 38.72
C ALA A 124 -20.82 31.96 37.58
N LEU A 125 -20.49 30.92 36.80
CA LEU A 125 -19.60 31.00 35.64
C LEU A 125 -20.22 31.77 34.46
N SER A 126 -21.55 31.83 34.35
CA SER A 126 -22.28 32.64 33.37
C SER A 126 -22.50 34.09 33.80
N GLY A 127 -21.67 34.60 34.73
CA GLY A 127 -21.76 35.97 35.24
C GLY A 127 -22.92 36.19 36.21
N GLY A 128 -23.44 35.13 36.84
CA GLY A 128 -24.57 35.19 37.75
C GLY A 128 -25.93 35.27 37.04
N ALA A 129 -25.98 35.02 35.72
CA ALA A 129 -27.19 35.14 34.91
C ALA A 129 -27.77 33.75 34.56
N PRO A 130 -28.88 33.32 35.20
CA PRO A 130 -29.53 32.04 34.90
C PRO A 130 -29.95 31.85 33.43
N PRO A 131 -30.48 32.87 32.71
CA PRO A 131 -30.84 32.71 31.30
C PRO A 131 -29.64 32.32 30.42
N VAL A 132 -28.47 32.90 30.69
CA VAL A 132 -27.23 32.58 29.95
C VAL A 132 -26.81 31.14 30.22
N ALA A 133 -26.93 30.66 31.46
CA ALA A 133 -26.62 29.26 31.79
C ALA A 133 -27.56 28.26 31.09
N VAL A 134 -28.85 28.59 30.94
CA VAL A 134 -29.81 27.78 30.17
C VAL A 134 -29.44 27.77 28.68
N GLU A 135 -29.04 28.92 28.13
CA GLU A 135 -28.60 29.02 26.74
C GLU A 135 -27.35 28.17 26.48
N MET A 136 -26.36 28.21 27.38
CA MET A 136 -25.16 27.37 27.31
C MET A 136 -25.49 25.86 27.30
N LEU A 137 -26.41 25.40 28.17
CA LEU A 137 -26.86 24.01 28.17
C LEU A 137 -27.61 23.65 26.89
N THR A 138 -28.43 24.56 26.37
CA THR A 138 -29.17 24.36 25.12
C THR A 138 -28.23 24.19 23.93
N LEU A 139 -27.21 25.06 23.83
CA LEU A 139 -26.19 24.98 22.78
C LEU A 139 -25.38 23.69 22.89
N ARG A 140 -25.01 23.27 24.11
CA ARG A 140 -24.30 22.03 24.34
C ARG A 140 -25.13 20.79 23.97
N ALA A 141 -26.42 20.78 24.32
CA ALA A 141 -27.35 19.73 23.92
C ALA A 141 -27.49 19.64 22.39
N ALA A 142 -27.60 20.79 21.70
CA ALA A 142 -27.64 20.83 20.24
C ALA A 142 -26.34 20.32 19.59
N GLU A 143 -25.18 20.69 20.13
CA GLU A 143 -23.87 20.18 19.68
C GLU A 143 -23.78 18.65 19.84
N LEU A 144 -24.15 18.13 21.03
CA LEU A 144 -24.13 16.69 21.30
C LEU A 144 -25.14 15.93 20.41
N THR A 145 -26.30 16.52 20.12
CA THR A 145 -27.28 15.97 19.17
C THR A 145 -26.68 15.87 17.78
N GLY A 146 -25.98 16.92 17.30
CA GLY A 146 -25.27 16.89 16.02
C GLY A 146 -24.20 15.80 15.97
N ARG A 147 -23.38 15.70 17.02
CA ARG A 147 -22.34 14.66 17.13
C ARG A 147 -22.92 13.25 17.19
N LEU A 148 -24.06 13.05 17.85
CA LEU A 148 -24.76 11.76 17.85
C LEU A 148 -25.30 11.42 16.46
N ALA A 149 -25.90 12.39 15.77
CA ALA A 149 -26.37 12.19 14.40
C ALA A 149 -25.23 11.76 13.47
N GLU A 150 -24.08 12.44 13.51
CA GLU A 150 -22.89 12.09 12.74
C GLU A 150 -22.32 10.71 13.11
N ALA A 151 -22.31 10.36 14.40
CA ALA A 151 -21.85 9.05 14.85
C ALA A 151 -22.78 7.91 14.37
N LEU A 152 -24.10 8.14 14.40
CA LEU A 152 -25.09 7.18 13.90
C LEU A 152 -25.06 7.06 12.36
N ASP A 153 -24.81 8.16 11.64
CA ASP A 153 -24.61 8.12 10.18
C ASP A 153 -23.37 7.32 9.79
N ARG A 154 -22.25 7.52 10.52
CA ARG A 154 -21.03 6.71 10.32
C ARG A 154 -21.27 5.23 10.62
N LEU A 155 -22.12 4.93 11.60
CA LEU A 155 -22.51 3.55 11.91
C LEU A 155 -23.38 2.93 10.81
N GLU A 156 -24.32 3.67 10.23
CA GLU A 156 -25.10 3.21 9.07
C GLU A 156 -24.19 2.97 7.86
N ALA A 157 -23.26 3.89 7.59
CA ALA A 157 -22.32 3.78 6.48
C ALA A 157 -21.44 2.53 6.62
N ALA A 158 -20.87 2.28 7.80
CA ALA A 158 -20.04 1.10 8.06
C ALA A 158 -20.79 -0.23 7.88
N ASP A 159 -22.09 -0.27 8.21
CA ASP A 159 -22.93 -1.46 7.99
C ASP A 159 -23.27 -1.66 6.51
N ALA A 160 -23.61 -0.59 5.80
CA ALA A 160 -23.90 -0.63 4.36
C ALA A 160 -22.68 -1.05 3.54
N ASP A 161 -21.50 -0.52 3.90
CA ASP A 161 -20.20 -0.83 3.30
C ASP A 161 -19.85 -2.32 3.51
N ALA A 162 -19.88 -2.78 4.78
CA ALA A 162 -19.65 -4.19 5.10
C ALA A 162 -20.60 -5.13 4.35
N ALA A 163 -21.88 -4.76 4.20
CA ALA A 163 -22.85 -5.55 3.45
C ALA A 163 -22.53 -5.60 1.95
N ALA A 164 -22.11 -4.47 1.36
CA ALA A 164 -21.72 -4.38 -0.04
C ALA A 164 -20.48 -5.22 -0.34
N ASP A 165 -19.42 -5.11 0.46
CA ASP A 165 -18.17 -5.84 0.28
C ASP A 165 -18.35 -7.35 0.41
N ILE A 166 -19.16 -7.78 1.40
CA ILE A 166 -19.47 -9.20 1.57
C ILE A 166 -20.27 -9.71 0.36
N ALA A 167 -21.23 -8.93 -0.14
CA ALA A 167 -22.02 -9.32 -1.31
C ALA A 167 -21.14 -9.40 -2.57
N GLU A 168 -20.27 -8.42 -2.79
CA GLU A 168 -19.30 -8.40 -3.88
C GLU A 168 -18.38 -9.62 -3.84
N ALA A 169 -17.84 -9.96 -2.67
CA ALA A 169 -16.96 -11.12 -2.52
C ALA A 169 -17.61 -12.47 -2.88
N PHE A 170 -18.94 -12.56 -2.85
CA PHE A 170 -19.70 -13.76 -3.25
C PHE A 170 -20.20 -13.72 -4.69
N VAL A 171 -19.91 -12.67 -5.46
CA VAL A 171 -20.13 -12.67 -6.91
C VAL A 171 -19.10 -13.60 -7.55
N LEU A 172 -19.56 -14.76 -8.03
CA LEU A 172 -18.69 -15.75 -8.66
C LEU A 172 -18.60 -15.49 -10.17
N PRO A 173 -17.39 -15.55 -10.75
CA PRO A 173 -17.23 -15.41 -12.20
C PRO A 173 -17.90 -16.57 -12.94
N ALA A 174 -18.45 -16.29 -14.11
CA ALA A 174 -18.99 -17.32 -15.00
C ALA A 174 -17.85 -18.19 -15.55
N ALA A 175 -18.04 -19.51 -15.58
CA ALA A 175 -17.05 -20.42 -16.15
C ALA A 175 -16.87 -20.14 -17.66
N GLY A 176 -15.75 -19.52 -18.04
CA GLY A 176 -15.43 -19.14 -19.42
C GLY A 176 -14.60 -20.18 -20.19
N SER A 177 -14.56 -20.05 -21.51
CA SER A 177 -13.69 -20.86 -22.39
C SER A 177 -12.27 -20.28 -22.44
N GLN A 178 -11.30 -20.99 -21.86
CA GLN A 178 -9.94 -20.52 -21.54
C GLN A 178 -8.93 -20.46 -22.70
N ALA A 179 -9.23 -21.06 -23.86
CA ALA A 179 -8.19 -21.44 -24.82
C ALA A 179 -7.52 -20.26 -25.57
N ALA A 180 -8.29 -19.27 -26.02
CA ALA A 180 -7.75 -18.16 -26.83
C ALA A 180 -6.96 -17.14 -26.00
N ASP A 181 -7.39 -16.90 -24.76
CA ASP A 181 -6.78 -15.91 -23.87
C ASP A 181 -5.44 -16.42 -23.29
N ALA A 182 -5.27 -17.75 -23.17
CA ALA A 182 -4.03 -18.38 -22.73
C ALA A 182 -2.83 -18.09 -23.66
N ASP A 183 -3.04 -18.13 -24.98
CA ASP A 183 -1.99 -17.87 -25.97
C ASP A 183 -1.53 -16.40 -25.93
N VAL A 184 -2.47 -15.47 -25.72
CA VAL A 184 -2.17 -14.04 -25.58
C VAL A 184 -1.27 -13.79 -24.37
N VAL A 185 -1.68 -14.30 -23.21
CA VAL A 185 -0.96 -14.11 -21.94
C VAL A 185 0.41 -14.82 -21.97
N ALA A 186 0.51 -15.99 -22.62
CA ALA A 186 1.76 -16.72 -22.77
C ALA A 186 2.82 -15.95 -23.60
N ALA A 187 2.41 -15.04 -24.48
CA ALA A 187 3.30 -14.22 -25.29
C ALA A 187 3.80 -12.94 -24.58
N TRP A 188 3.16 -12.52 -23.48
CA TRP A 188 3.52 -11.29 -22.77
C TRP A 188 4.99 -11.19 -22.31
N PRO A 189 5.65 -12.27 -21.82
CA PRO A 189 7.05 -12.17 -21.37
C PRO A 189 8.05 -11.68 -22.42
N VAL A 190 7.72 -11.76 -23.71
CA VAL A 190 8.55 -11.29 -24.83
C VAL A 190 7.90 -10.15 -25.63
N THR A 191 6.79 -9.61 -25.12
CA THR A 191 6.04 -8.51 -25.72
C THR A 191 6.38 -7.21 -25.03
N SER A 192 6.53 -6.10 -25.77
CA SER A 192 6.79 -4.79 -25.18
C SER A 192 5.56 -4.29 -24.39
N GLN A 193 5.80 -3.48 -23.36
CA GLN A 193 4.75 -2.95 -22.51
C GLN A 193 3.69 -2.17 -23.30
N ASP A 194 4.10 -1.35 -24.28
CA ASP A 194 3.19 -0.62 -25.18
C ASP A 194 2.28 -1.56 -25.95
N ARG A 195 2.82 -2.68 -26.47
CA ARG A 195 2.02 -3.64 -27.22
C ARG A 195 1.05 -4.39 -26.31
N ILE A 196 1.44 -4.70 -25.07
CA ILE A 196 0.54 -5.28 -24.07
C ILE A 196 -0.60 -4.29 -23.76
N ALA A 197 -0.26 -3.02 -23.52
CA ALA A 197 -1.23 -1.97 -23.24
C ALA A 197 -2.21 -1.77 -24.41
N ASP A 198 -1.72 -1.69 -25.66
CA ASP A 198 -2.54 -1.57 -26.86
C ASP A 198 -3.47 -2.78 -27.07
N GLN A 199 -2.96 -3.99 -26.85
CA GLN A 199 -3.75 -5.22 -26.92
C GLN A 199 -4.91 -5.19 -25.92
N ILE A 200 -4.64 -4.79 -24.68
CA ILE A 200 -5.66 -4.70 -23.62
C ILE A 200 -6.63 -3.54 -23.89
N ALA A 201 -6.13 -2.41 -24.39
CA ALA A 201 -6.97 -1.27 -24.76
C ALA A 201 -8.00 -1.65 -25.84
N ALA A 202 -7.65 -2.54 -26.77
CA ALA A 202 -8.54 -3.06 -27.79
C ALA A 202 -9.56 -4.11 -27.29
N MET A 203 -9.39 -4.64 -26.07
CA MET A 203 -10.31 -5.62 -25.48
C MET A 203 -11.57 -4.97 -24.90
N THR A 204 -12.69 -5.69 -24.96
CA THR A 204 -13.93 -5.32 -24.26
C THR A 204 -13.76 -5.47 -22.74
N PRO A 205 -14.59 -4.80 -21.92
CA PRO A 205 -14.58 -5.00 -20.47
C PRO A 205 -14.70 -6.48 -20.06
N GLU A 206 -15.53 -7.26 -20.75
CA GLU A 206 -15.73 -8.68 -20.47
C GLU A 206 -14.50 -9.52 -20.82
N GLN A 207 -13.75 -9.15 -21.86
CA GLN A 207 -12.46 -9.79 -22.18
C GLN A 207 -11.41 -9.48 -21.11
N ARG A 208 -11.35 -8.23 -20.65
CA ARG A 208 -10.45 -7.82 -19.57
C ARG A 208 -10.76 -8.53 -18.26
N GLN A 209 -12.04 -8.62 -17.90
CA GLN A 209 -12.48 -9.35 -16.71
C GLN A 209 -12.09 -10.83 -16.78
N ARG A 210 -12.30 -11.48 -17.93
CA ARG A 210 -11.86 -12.87 -18.13
C ARG A 210 -10.35 -13.05 -17.93
N LEU A 211 -9.52 -12.10 -18.38
CA LEU A 211 -8.08 -12.15 -18.12
C LEU A 211 -7.76 -12.09 -16.63
N ILE A 212 -8.43 -11.20 -15.88
CA ILE A 212 -8.26 -11.07 -14.43
C ILE A 212 -8.64 -12.37 -13.72
N ASP A 213 -9.80 -12.94 -14.09
CA ASP A 213 -10.34 -14.13 -13.45
C ASP A 213 -9.53 -15.41 -13.75
N ASP A 214 -9.13 -15.60 -15.01
CA ASP A 214 -8.47 -16.83 -15.49
C ASP A 214 -6.94 -16.79 -15.35
N PHE A 215 -6.31 -15.60 -15.44
CA PHE A 215 -4.85 -15.42 -15.43
C PHE A 215 -4.37 -14.38 -14.40
N PRO A 216 -4.83 -14.43 -13.13
CA PRO A 216 -4.54 -13.38 -12.14
C PRO A 216 -3.05 -13.24 -11.87
N SER A 217 -2.28 -14.33 -11.93
CA SER A 217 -0.83 -14.30 -11.70
C SER A 217 -0.09 -13.50 -12.75
N GLN A 218 -0.48 -13.64 -14.02
CA GLN A 218 0.13 -12.92 -15.14
C GLN A 218 -0.39 -11.49 -15.20
N VAL A 219 -1.71 -11.28 -15.15
CA VAL A 219 -2.31 -9.94 -15.13
C VAL A 219 -1.75 -9.10 -13.98
N GLY A 220 -1.64 -9.68 -12.78
CA GLY A 220 -1.14 -8.99 -11.60
C GLY A 220 0.36 -8.66 -11.61
N ASN A 221 1.18 -9.33 -12.42
CA ASN A 221 2.64 -9.23 -12.32
C ASN A 221 3.34 -8.87 -13.65
N THR A 222 2.59 -8.45 -14.67
CA THR A 222 3.13 -8.04 -15.97
C THR A 222 3.06 -6.52 -16.13
N ASP A 223 4.22 -5.88 -16.29
CA ASP A 223 4.33 -4.48 -16.65
C ASP A 223 3.75 -4.24 -18.07
N GLY A 224 3.07 -3.11 -18.29
CA GLY A 224 2.24 -2.83 -19.47
C GLY A 224 0.75 -3.15 -19.28
N VAL A 225 0.39 -3.99 -18.30
CA VAL A 225 -1.02 -4.22 -17.93
C VAL A 225 -1.55 -3.00 -17.16
N PRO A 226 -2.76 -2.48 -17.47
CA PRO A 226 -3.36 -1.38 -16.71
C PRO A 226 -3.40 -1.65 -15.20
N TRP A 227 -2.97 -0.68 -14.38
CA TRP A 227 -2.81 -0.89 -12.93
C TRP A 227 -4.09 -1.31 -12.22
N GLN A 228 -5.26 -0.85 -12.66
CA GLN A 228 -6.54 -1.29 -12.08
C GLN A 228 -6.75 -2.81 -12.25
N MET A 229 -6.43 -3.36 -13.44
CA MET A 229 -6.47 -4.80 -13.66
C MET A 229 -5.43 -5.53 -12.80
N ARG A 230 -4.22 -4.94 -12.63
CA ARG A 230 -3.18 -5.52 -11.77
C ARG A 230 -3.63 -5.60 -10.31
N VAL A 231 -4.25 -4.55 -9.79
CA VAL A 231 -4.78 -4.48 -8.41
C VAL A 231 -5.83 -5.56 -8.18
N GLU A 232 -6.80 -5.68 -9.09
CA GLU A 232 -7.87 -6.68 -8.99
C GLU A 232 -7.32 -8.12 -9.07
N ALA A 233 -6.44 -8.37 -10.05
CA ALA A 233 -5.76 -9.66 -10.21
C ALA A 233 -4.89 -10.01 -9.00
N ASN A 234 -4.20 -9.04 -8.40
CA ASN A 234 -3.41 -9.27 -7.20
C ASN A 234 -4.25 -9.48 -5.95
N ARG A 235 -5.44 -8.90 -5.84
CA ARG A 235 -6.41 -9.26 -4.78
C ARG A 235 -6.75 -10.75 -4.86
N THR A 236 -6.94 -11.28 -6.08
CA THR A 236 -7.10 -12.72 -6.32
C THR A 236 -5.84 -13.52 -5.96
N ASN A 237 -4.64 -13.08 -6.35
CA ASN A 237 -3.38 -13.76 -6.01
C ASN A 237 -3.14 -13.82 -4.48
N VAL A 238 -3.45 -12.75 -3.76
CA VAL A 238 -3.33 -12.70 -2.29
C VAL A 238 -4.34 -13.66 -1.65
N ALA A 239 -5.59 -13.68 -2.10
CA ALA A 239 -6.58 -14.63 -1.61
C ALA A 239 -6.16 -16.09 -1.83
N GLN A 240 -5.56 -16.40 -2.99
CA GLN A 240 -4.96 -17.72 -3.26
C GLN A 240 -3.80 -18.05 -2.33
N ALA A 241 -2.97 -17.06 -1.98
CA ALA A 241 -1.86 -17.25 -1.05
C ALA A 241 -2.36 -17.50 0.38
N VAL A 242 -3.43 -16.81 0.84
CA VAL A 242 -4.07 -17.06 2.14
C VAL A 242 -4.54 -18.51 2.30
N LEU A 243 -5.03 -19.14 1.24
CA LEU A 243 -5.48 -20.54 1.27
C LEU A 243 -4.34 -21.52 1.54
N ARG A 244 -3.14 -21.20 1.06
CA ARG A 244 -1.99 -22.11 0.99
C ARG A 244 -0.86 -21.76 1.95
N GLU A 245 -0.98 -20.69 2.71
CA GLU A 245 0.07 -20.22 3.63
C GLU A 245 0.03 -20.95 4.98
N PRO A 246 1.03 -21.80 5.29
CA PRO A 246 1.08 -22.50 6.57
C PRO A 246 1.63 -21.65 7.72
N ASP A 247 2.45 -20.62 7.42
CA ASP A 247 3.07 -19.80 8.46
C ASP A 247 2.07 -18.78 9.03
N PRO A 248 1.78 -18.79 10.35
CA PRO A 248 0.79 -17.89 10.92
C PRO A 248 1.13 -16.40 10.78
N GLN A 249 2.42 -16.03 10.79
CA GLN A 249 2.83 -14.63 10.69
C GLN A 249 2.63 -14.10 9.26
N ARG A 250 3.05 -14.87 8.25
CA ARG A 250 2.80 -14.56 6.84
C ARG A 250 1.31 -14.59 6.51
N LEU A 251 0.56 -15.52 7.08
CA LEU A 251 -0.89 -15.61 6.89
C LEU A 251 -1.61 -14.35 7.39
N THR A 252 -1.20 -13.81 8.54
CA THR A 252 -1.71 -12.51 9.02
C THR A 252 -1.41 -11.41 8.02
N VAL A 253 -0.17 -11.30 7.54
CA VAL A 253 0.21 -10.27 6.55
C VAL A 253 -0.58 -10.39 5.25
N TYR A 254 -0.84 -11.60 4.75
CA TYR A 254 -1.66 -11.77 3.54
C TYR A 254 -3.13 -11.42 3.76
N ARG A 255 -3.66 -11.63 4.97
CA ARG A 255 -5.01 -11.15 5.30
C ARG A 255 -5.04 -9.63 5.37
N ASP A 256 -4.02 -9.01 5.96
CA ASP A 256 -3.90 -7.55 6.03
C ASP A 256 -3.72 -6.90 4.65
N LEU A 257 -3.23 -7.65 3.65
CA LEU A 257 -3.16 -7.20 2.26
C LEU A 257 -4.53 -7.18 1.55
N LEU A 258 -5.49 -8.00 2.00
CA LEU A 258 -6.87 -8.01 1.51
C LEU A 258 -7.77 -7.02 2.25
N GLY A 259 -7.29 -6.53 3.41
CA GLY A 259 -8.03 -5.58 4.20
C GLY A 259 -7.95 -4.17 3.65
N GLU A 260 -8.95 -3.37 3.98
CA GLU A 260 -8.98 -1.96 3.66
C GLU A 260 -8.05 -1.13 4.55
N ILE A 261 -7.80 0.11 4.13
CA ILE A 261 -7.02 1.10 4.87
C ILE A 261 -7.75 2.44 4.92
N ASP A 262 -7.43 3.27 5.90
CA ASP A 262 -7.89 4.66 5.89
C ASP A 262 -7.22 5.39 4.73
N ASP A 263 -7.94 6.29 4.07
CA ASP A 263 -7.37 7.11 3.01
C ASP A 263 -6.18 7.92 3.56
N PRO A 264 -4.94 7.61 3.14
CA PRO A 264 -3.78 8.33 3.61
C PRO A 264 -3.79 9.80 3.20
N ALA A 265 -4.58 10.23 2.20
CA ALA A 265 -4.75 11.63 1.83
C ALA A 265 -5.62 12.42 2.82
N GLY A 266 -6.25 11.76 3.81
CA GLY A 266 -7.08 12.38 4.83
C GLY A 266 -8.58 12.40 4.51
N GLY A 267 -9.01 11.68 3.47
CA GLY A 267 -10.42 11.39 3.24
C GLY A 267 -11.02 10.53 4.36
N HIS A 268 -12.34 10.56 4.48
CA HIS A 268 -13.08 9.72 5.42
C HIS A 268 -13.42 8.33 4.86
N ALA A 269 -13.02 8.06 3.62
CA ALA A 269 -13.24 6.76 2.97
C ALA A 269 -12.19 5.75 3.42
N ARG A 270 -12.64 4.50 3.53
CA ARG A 270 -11.79 3.33 3.55
C ARG A 270 -11.51 2.90 2.12
N LEU A 271 -10.30 2.47 1.85
CA LEU A 271 -9.83 2.14 0.51
C LEU A 271 -9.22 0.75 0.52
N ASP A 272 -9.52 -0.01 -0.53
CA ASP A 272 -8.77 -1.22 -0.85
C ASP A 272 -7.29 -0.92 -1.08
N ARG A 273 -6.43 -1.83 -0.65
CA ARG A 273 -4.99 -1.73 -0.90
C ARG A 273 -4.68 -1.97 -2.37
N GLN A 274 -3.91 -1.06 -2.96
CA GLN A 274 -3.57 -1.08 -4.38
C GLN A 274 -2.27 -1.86 -4.62
N VAL A 275 -2.36 -3.19 -4.65
CA VAL A 275 -1.20 -4.08 -4.89
C VAL A 275 -0.91 -4.20 -6.39
N LEU A 276 0.16 -3.56 -6.85
CA LEU A 276 0.59 -3.56 -8.25
C LEU A 276 1.35 -4.83 -8.64
N ALA A 277 2.03 -5.50 -7.71
CA ALA A 277 2.64 -6.80 -7.95
C ALA A 277 2.65 -7.65 -6.67
N PHE A 278 2.35 -8.93 -6.79
CA PHE A 278 2.41 -9.88 -5.68
C PHE A 278 2.83 -11.26 -6.18
N ASP A 279 4.02 -11.68 -5.77
CA ASP A 279 4.53 -13.03 -6.00
C ASP A 279 5.40 -13.46 -4.81
N PRO A 280 4.83 -14.22 -3.85
CA PRO A 280 5.57 -14.76 -2.71
C PRO A 280 6.77 -15.63 -3.10
N ARG A 281 6.74 -16.31 -4.25
CA ARG A 281 7.85 -17.18 -4.70
C ARG A 281 9.04 -16.35 -5.14
N ARG A 282 8.78 -15.15 -5.69
CA ARG A 282 9.81 -14.16 -6.04
C ARG A 282 10.11 -13.17 -4.92
N SER A 283 9.48 -13.31 -3.75
CA SER A 283 9.54 -12.31 -2.66
C SER A 283 9.13 -10.91 -3.13
N SER A 284 8.18 -10.83 -4.06
CA SER A 284 7.75 -9.58 -4.70
C SER A 284 6.48 -9.05 -4.05
N LEU A 285 6.49 -7.76 -3.67
CA LEU A 285 5.32 -6.99 -3.25
C LEU A 285 5.53 -5.53 -3.68
N VAL A 286 4.68 -5.04 -4.57
CA VAL A 286 4.69 -3.63 -4.99
C VAL A 286 3.32 -3.05 -4.69
N GLU A 287 3.26 -1.95 -3.94
CA GLU A 287 2.00 -1.33 -3.52
C GLU A 287 2.01 0.17 -3.79
N LEU A 288 0.92 0.65 -4.37
CA LEU A 288 0.62 2.07 -4.57
C LEU A 288 -0.15 2.63 -3.36
N HIS A 289 0.24 3.83 -2.96
CA HIS A 289 -0.41 4.61 -1.91
C HIS A 289 -0.80 5.98 -2.46
N GLY A 290 -2.04 6.40 -2.23
CA GLY A 290 -2.62 7.59 -2.86
C GLY A 290 -3.19 7.29 -4.26
N ASN A 291 -3.36 8.34 -5.08
CA ASN A 291 -4.01 8.23 -6.38
C ASN A 291 -3.22 9.02 -7.45
N VAL A 292 -2.66 8.32 -8.44
CA VAL A 292 -1.87 8.94 -9.53
C VAL A 292 -2.71 9.86 -10.40
N ALA A 293 -4.01 9.62 -10.56
CA ALA A 293 -4.88 10.48 -11.37
C ALA A 293 -4.99 11.90 -10.79
N THR A 294 -4.90 12.04 -9.46
CA THR A 294 -5.03 13.33 -8.77
C THR A 294 -3.68 13.91 -8.34
N ALA A 295 -2.69 13.07 -8.02
CA ALA A 295 -1.38 13.50 -7.56
C ALA A 295 -0.65 14.44 -8.56
N SER A 296 0.21 15.30 -8.03
CA SER A 296 1.10 16.17 -8.80
C SER A 296 2.55 15.66 -8.80
N SER A 297 2.87 14.63 -8.02
CA SER A 297 4.18 13.95 -8.04
C SER A 297 4.05 12.48 -7.65
N VAL A 298 4.92 11.63 -8.21
CA VAL A 298 5.00 10.21 -7.87
C VAL A 298 6.36 9.90 -7.25
N ALA A 299 6.37 9.17 -6.14
CA ALA A 299 7.59 8.67 -5.52
C ALA A 299 7.64 7.13 -5.58
N VAL A 300 8.75 6.56 -6.04
CA VAL A 300 9.04 5.12 -5.98
C VAL A 300 10.11 4.88 -4.92
N LEU A 301 9.72 4.27 -3.79
CA LEU A 301 10.62 3.96 -2.68
C LEU A 301 11.15 2.53 -2.81
N VAL A 302 12.46 2.42 -3.01
CA VAL A 302 13.21 1.15 -3.00
C VAL A 302 13.92 1.02 -1.65
N PRO A 303 13.46 0.10 -0.76
CA PRO A 303 13.95 0.02 0.62
C PRO A 303 15.30 -0.69 0.73
N GLY A 304 15.80 -0.80 1.97
CA GLY A 304 17.10 -1.39 2.29
C GLY A 304 17.08 -2.87 2.69
N LEU A 305 18.18 -3.26 3.36
CA LEU A 305 18.41 -4.57 3.96
C LEU A 305 17.27 -5.06 4.84
N ASN A 306 17.16 -6.38 5.01
CA ASN A 306 16.16 -7.05 5.86
C ASN A 306 14.69 -6.80 5.45
N THR A 307 14.45 -6.17 4.29
CA THR A 307 13.10 -6.02 3.76
C THR A 307 12.53 -7.37 3.34
N THR A 308 11.32 -7.66 3.80
CA THR A 308 10.56 -8.87 3.45
C THR A 308 9.09 -8.50 3.25
N ILE A 309 8.31 -9.38 2.60
CA ILE A 309 6.86 -9.21 2.53
C ILE A 309 6.28 -9.07 3.95
N THR A 310 6.70 -9.94 4.88
CA THR A 310 6.23 -9.92 6.27
C THR A 310 6.63 -8.64 7.03
N GLY A 311 7.80 -8.09 6.74
CA GLY A 311 8.32 -6.85 7.35
C GLY A 311 7.95 -5.57 6.60
N SER A 312 7.14 -5.65 5.54
CA SER A 312 6.87 -4.53 4.63
C SER A 312 6.07 -3.38 5.26
N ALA A 313 5.39 -3.63 6.39
CA ALA A 313 4.55 -2.65 7.07
C ALA A 313 5.28 -1.33 7.40
N ALA A 314 6.57 -1.40 7.77
CA ALA A 314 7.36 -0.20 8.04
C ALA A 314 7.62 0.64 6.78
N ASN A 315 7.88 -0.01 5.65
CA ASN A 315 8.07 0.65 4.35
C ASN A 315 6.76 1.27 3.86
N VAL A 316 5.63 0.55 4.02
CA VAL A 316 4.28 1.07 3.75
C VAL A 316 3.98 2.30 4.60
N GLY A 317 4.30 2.26 5.90
CA GLY A 317 4.17 3.42 6.78
C GLY A 317 5.03 4.61 6.32
N THR A 318 6.24 4.36 5.85
CA THR A 318 7.13 5.39 5.27
C THR A 318 6.51 6.05 4.04
N ALA A 319 6.07 5.26 3.07
CA ALA A 319 5.49 5.77 1.84
C ALA A 319 4.19 6.53 2.10
N ARG A 320 3.31 6.02 2.98
CA ARG A 320 2.05 6.69 3.33
C ARG A 320 2.26 8.04 4.03
N ARG A 321 3.36 8.24 4.79
CA ARG A 321 3.67 9.55 5.38
C ARG A 321 3.85 10.64 4.33
N PHE A 322 4.42 10.35 3.16
CA PHE A 322 4.53 11.33 2.07
C PHE A 322 3.15 11.70 1.52
N VAL A 323 2.26 10.72 1.38
CA VAL A 323 0.87 10.93 0.92
C VAL A 323 0.10 11.77 1.94
N SER A 324 0.18 11.43 3.23
CA SER A 324 -0.54 12.13 4.30
C SER A 324 -0.04 13.55 4.54
N ALA A 325 1.27 13.75 4.50
CA ALA A 325 1.86 15.09 4.67
C ALA A 325 1.43 16.08 3.59
N THR A 326 1.14 15.57 2.38
CA THR A 326 0.75 16.37 1.23
C THR A 326 -0.75 16.31 0.92
N ARG A 327 -1.53 15.63 1.77
CA ARG A 327 -2.98 15.41 1.57
C ARG A 327 -3.30 14.86 0.18
N GLY A 328 -2.48 13.90 -0.28
CA GLY A 328 -2.68 13.22 -1.56
C GLY A 328 -2.08 13.91 -2.79
N ASP A 329 -1.37 15.04 -2.64
CA ASP A 329 -0.63 15.65 -3.76
C ASP A 329 0.55 14.77 -4.23
N VAL A 330 1.06 13.90 -3.35
CA VAL A 330 2.01 12.83 -3.69
C VAL A 330 1.29 11.49 -3.70
N ALA A 331 1.53 10.70 -4.76
CA ALA A 331 1.32 9.26 -4.75
C ALA A 331 2.66 8.55 -4.52
N ALA A 332 2.71 7.57 -3.64
CA ALA A 332 3.94 6.87 -3.27
C ALA A 332 3.82 5.37 -3.54
N ILE A 333 4.87 4.76 -4.05
CA ILE A 333 4.94 3.34 -4.36
C ILE A 333 6.03 2.70 -3.52
N THR A 334 5.72 1.63 -2.79
CA THR A 334 6.73 0.77 -2.19
C THR A 334 7.13 -0.30 -3.19
N TYR A 335 8.42 -0.38 -3.54
CA TYR A 335 8.92 -1.33 -4.54
C TYR A 335 9.75 -2.44 -3.89
N LEU A 336 9.14 -3.62 -3.71
CA LEU A 336 9.87 -4.86 -3.41
C LEU A 336 9.77 -5.77 -4.64
N GLY A 337 10.69 -5.60 -5.59
CA GLY A 337 10.71 -6.38 -6.84
C GLY A 337 11.33 -7.78 -6.71
N GLY A 338 11.83 -8.15 -5.54
CA GLY A 338 12.60 -9.37 -5.32
C GLY A 338 13.07 -9.55 -3.88
N PRO A 339 13.85 -10.62 -3.60
CA PRO A 339 14.45 -10.80 -2.30
C PRO A 339 15.48 -9.70 -2.03
N PHE A 340 15.45 -9.13 -0.83
CA PHE A 340 16.50 -8.25 -0.32
C PHE A 340 17.54 -9.05 0.48
N PRO A 341 18.78 -8.54 0.59
CA PRO A 341 19.78 -9.14 1.47
C PRO A 341 19.30 -9.19 2.92
N ARG A 342 19.63 -10.28 3.62
CA ARG A 342 19.24 -10.54 5.01
C ARG A 342 20.44 -10.95 5.86
N GLY A 343 20.43 -10.54 7.11
CA GLY A 343 21.39 -11.02 8.10
C GLY A 343 20.77 -11.14 9.48
N ASP A 344 20.95 -12.32 10.10
CA ASP A 344 20.47 -12.62 11.46
C ASP A 344 21.31 -11.92 12.56
N ASN A 345 22.45 -11.34 12.20
CA ASN A 345 23.31 -10.54 13.07
C ASN A 345 24.10 -9.50 12.27
N VAL A 346 24.84 -8.63 12.96
CA VAL A 346 25.61 -7.53 12.32
C VAL A 346 26.60 -8.04 11.29
N VAL A 347 27.29 -9.16 11.54
CA VAL A 347 28.32 -9.70 10.64
C VAL A 347 27.69 -10.30 9.38
N SER A 348 26.64 -11.11 9.51
CA SER A 348 25.93 -11.66 8.35
C SER A 348 25.15 -10.59 7.59
N GLY A 349 24.66 -9.57 8.28
CA GLY A 349 24.01 -8.40 7.68
C GLY A 349 24.98 -7.62 6.80
N LEU A 350 26.20 -7.35 7.28
CA LEU A 350 27.25 -6.68 6.49
C LEU A 350 27.71 -7.53 5.30
N ALA A 351 27.88 -8.85 5.48
CA ALA A 351 28.27 -9.74 4.38
C ALA A 351 27.19 -9.84 3.29
N ALA A 352 25.91 -9.96 3.68
CA ALA A 352 24.79 -9.94 2.74
C ALA A 352 24.62 -8.56 2.08
N ALA A 353 24.89 -7.48 2.82
CA ALA A 353 24.87 -6.13 2.29
C ALA A 353 25.93 -5.90 1.23
N ALA A 354 27.09 -6.54 1.33
CA ALA A 354 28.17 -6.45 0.33
C ALA A 354 27.95 -7.35 -0.90
N ASP A 355 26.86 -8.11 -0.98
CA ASP A 355 26.60 -9.03 -2.07
C ASP A 355 25.85 -8.32 -3.21
N PRO A 356 26.46 -8.10 -4.40
CA PRO A 356 25.84 -7.33 -5.47
C PRO A 356 24.72 -8.10 -6.20
N ARG A 357 24.55 -9.41 -5.96
CA ARG A 357 23.61 -10.23 -6.74
C ARG A 357 22.17 -9.78 -6.61
N TYR A 358 21.79 -9.22 -5.45
CA TYR A 358 20.42 -8.75 -5.24
C TYR A 358 20.14 -7.50 -6.08
N ALA A 359 21.09 -6.55 -6.12
CA ALA A 359 21.03 -5.39 -6.99
C ALA A 359 21.00 -5.78 -8.48
N GLN A 360 21.90 -6.67 -8.90
CA GLN A 360 21.93 -7.16 -10.29
C GLN A 360 20.64 -7.89 -10.70
N ALA A 361 20.03 -8.65 -9.79
CA ALA A 361 18.79 -9.38 -10.07
C ALA A 361 17.55 -8.47 -10.07
N MET A 362 17.50 -7.45 -9.22
CA MET A 362 16.36 -6.54 -9.12
C MET A 362 16.43 -5.38 -10.13
N ALA A 363 17.62 -4.92 -10.51
CA ALA A 363 17.77 -3.75 -11.37
C ALA A 363 17.03 -3.86 -12.72
N PRO A 364 17.11 -4.96 -13.50
CA PRO A 364 16.33 -5.08 -14.74
C PRO A 364 14.82 -5.01 -14.52
N ARG A 365 14.33 -5.51 -13.37
CA ARG A 365 12.91 -5.45 -13.01
C ARG A 365 12.50 -4.05 -12.58
N LEU A 366 13.39 -3.29 -11.96
CA LEU A 366 13.15 -1.89 -11.61
C LEU A 366 13.14 -1.03 -12.87
N VAL A 367 14.02 -1.28 -13.85
CA VAL A 367 13.98 -0.63 -15.17
C VAL A 367 12.61 -0.81 -15.81
N ALA A 368 12.15 -2.06 -15.95
CA ALA A 368 10.84 -2.37 -16.52
C ALA A 368 9.70 -1.70 -15.73
N PHE A 369 9.76 -1.74 -14.39
CA PHE A 369 8.74 -1.11 -13.56
C PHE A 369 8.71 0.42 -13.70
N THR A 370 9.86 1.10 -13.78
CA THR A 370 9.88 2.55 -13.98
C THR A 370 9.34 2.97 -15.35
N GLU A 371 9.55 2.16 -16.39
CA GLU A 371 8.90 2.34 -17.70
C GLU A 371 7.38 2.22 -17.58
N ASP A 372 6.88 1.30 -16.77
CA ASP A 372 5.44 1.14 -16.52
C ASP A 372 4.84 2.31 -15.73
N VAL A 373 5.60 2.86 -14.77
CA VAL A 373 5.23 4.06 -14.01
C VAL A 373 5.15 5.27 -14.92
N ASP A 374 6.17 5.49 -15.76
CA ASP A 374 6.24 6.60 -16.73
C ASP A 374 5.04 6.55 -17.69
N ARG A 375 4.79 5.37 -18.28
CA ARG A 375 3.63 5.11 -19.15
C ARG A 375 2.30 5.40 -18.44
N THR A 376 2.17 4.99 -17.18
CA THR A 376 0.94 5.20 -16.40
C THR A 376 0.73 6.67 -16.09
N VAL A 377 1.78 7.39 -15.70
CA VAL A 377 1.76 8.83 -15.52
C VAL A 377 1.38 9.55 -16.82
N ASP A 378 2.00 9.20 -17.94
CA ASP A 378 1.73 9.81 -19.25
C ASP A 378 0.28 9.61 -19.69
N SER A 379 -0.31 8.45 -19.36
CA SER A 379 -1.71 8.14 -19.67
C SER A 379 -2.71 9.07 -18.96
N THR A 380 -2.28 9.80 -17.92
CA THR A 380 -3.12 10.82 -17.26
C THR A 380 -3.26 12.11 -18.09
N GLY A 381 -2.42 12.29 -19.12
CA GLY A 381 -2.33 13.52 -19.91
C GLY A 381 -1.74 14.71 -19.13
N ARG A 382 -1.18 14.48 -17.95
CA ARG A 382 -0.53 15.49 -17.10
C ARG A 382 0.96 15.20 -16.98
N ARG A 383 1.77 16.25 -16.90
CA ARG A 383 3.19 16.11 -16.52
C ARG A 383 3.27 15.91 -15.00
N ILE A 384 3.51 14.68 -14.56
CA ILE A 384 3.65 14.32 -13.14
C ILE A 384 5.10 13.81 -12.92
N PRO A 385 5.97 14.57 -12.26
CA PRO A 385 7.35 14.14 -12.07
C PRO A 385 7.46 12.84 -11.26
N VAL A 386 8.35 11.93 -11.70
CA VAL A 386 8.65 10.67 -11.01
C VAL A 386 9.99 10.77 -10.28
N THR A 387 9.96 10.58 -8.97
CA THR A 387 11.14 10.53 -8.10
C THR A 387 11.41 9.10 -7.64
N VAL A 388 12.56 8.52 -7.97
CA VAL A 388 12.97 7.20 -7.47
C VAL A 388 13.93 7.38 -6.29
N VAL A 389 13.56 6.85 -5.14
CA VAL A 389 14.30 6.97 -3.87
C VAL A 389 14.87 5.62 -3.50
N GLY A 390 16.20 5.48 -3.57
CA GLY A 390 16.91 4.30 -3.10
C GLY A 390 17.45 4.51 -1.69
N HIS A 391 16.92 3.75 -0.72
CA HIS A 391 17.38 3.80 0.67
C HIS A 391 18.35 2.67 0.99
N SER A 392 19.51 2.95 1.61
CA SER A 392 20.43 1.90 2.03
C SER A 392 20.86 1.02 0.85
N TYR A 393 20.73 -0.30 0.94
CA TYR A 393 20.96 -1.21 -0.18
C TYR A 393 20.07 -0.90 -1.41
N GLY A 394 18.88 -0.31 -1.20
CA GLY A 394 18.02 0.20 -2.26
C GLY A 394 18.72 1.20 -3.17
N GLY A 395 19.67 1.99 -2.66
CA GLY A 395 20.52 2.87 -3.46
C GLY A 395 21.37 2.10 -4.48
N SER A 396 21.95 0.96 -4.08
CA SER A 396 22.68 0.09 -5.03
C SER A 396 21.76 -0.50 -6.10
N ILE A 397 20.50 -0.84 -5.76
CA ILE A 397 19.53 -1.33 -6.75
C ILE A 397 19.18 -0.23 -7.74
N VAL A 398 18.84 0.95 -7.24
CA VAL A 398 18.46 2.14 -8.03
C VAL A 398 19.59 2.55 -8.95
N GLY A 399 20.82 2.67 -8.44
CA GLY A 399 21.98 3.03 -9.24
C GLY A 399 22.34 2.00 -10.31
N THR A 400 22.20 0.71 -9.99
CA THR A 400 22.37 -0.35 -11.00
C THR A 400 21.27 -0.29 -12.05
N ALA A 401 20.01 -0.03 -11.66
CA ALA A 401 18.91 0.16 -12.60
C ALA A 401 19.14 1.38 -13.49
N GLU A 402 19.68 2.46 -12.93
CA GLU A 402 20.04 3.66 -13.67
C GLU A 402 21.12 3.40 -14.73
N ALA A 403 22.14 2.61 -14.42
CA ALA A 403 23.12 2.13 -15.39
C ALA A 403 22.51 1.25 -16.49
N LEU A 404 21.38 0.59 -16.21
CA LEU A 404 20.64 -0.24 -17.16
C LEU A 404 19.52 0.51 -17.90
N GLY A 405 19.40 1.82 -17.70
CA GLY A 405 18.40 2.64 -18.37
C GLY A 405 17.03 2.67 -17.70
N MET A 406 17.00 2.74 -16.36
CA MET A 406 15.83 3.20 -15.60
C MET A 406 15.40 4.59 -16.07
N THR A 407 14.12 4.91 -15.98
CA THR A 407 13.60 6.26 -16.26
C THR A 407 13.13 6.93 -14.98
N SER A 408 13.49 8.21 -14.80
CA SER A 408 13.01 9.04 -13.69
C SER A 408 13.31 10.51 -13.95
N ASP A 409 12.50 11.44 -13.44
CA ASP A 409 12.82 12.87 -13.43
C ASP A 409 13.83 13.21 -12.34
N ARG A 410 13.75 12.49 -11.22
CA ARG A 410 14.62 12.68 -10.05
C ARG A 410 15.04 11.34 -9.48
N THR A 411 16.31 11.22 -9.12
CA THR A 411 16.86 10.03 -8.45
C THR A 411 17.49 10.47 -7.13
N MET A 412 17.15 9.80 -6.03
CA MET A 412 17.67 10.12 -4.72
C MET A 412 18.34 8.92 -4.06
N TYR A 413 19.61 9.09 -3.71
CA TYR A 413 20.44 8.14 -2.98
C TYR A 413 20.43 8.50 -1.50
N VAL A 414 19.56 7.86 -0.71
CA VAL A 414 19.36 8.19 0.72
C VAL A 414 20.08 7.15 1.57
N ALA A 415 21.09 7.59 2.32
CA ALA A 415 21.96 6.72 3.12
C ALA A 415 22.37 5.48 2.32
N ALA A 416 22.76 5.68 1.06
CA ALA A 416 22.83 4.63 0.04
C ALA A 416 24.11 3.80 0.15
N ALA A 417 24.01 2.50 -0.12
CA ALA A 417 25.18 1.61 -0.14
C ALA A 417 26.18 1.93 -1.26
N GLY A 418 25.76 2.67 -2.29
CA GLY A 418 26.60 3.12 -3.39
C GLY A 418 25.78 3.56 -4.61
N ALA A 419 26.50 4.04 -5.63
CA ALA A 419 25.96 4.58 -6.87
C ALA A 419 25.46 3.52 -7.87
N GLY A 420 25.64 2.22 -7.57
CA GLY A 420 25.23 1.12 -8.43
C GLY A 420 26.37 0.15 -8.75
N VAL A 421 26.06 -1.12 -8.98
CA VAL A 421 27.05 -2.14 -9.30
C VAL A 421 27.74 -1.80 -10.62
N GLY A 422 29.05 -1.56 -10.57
CA GLY A 422 29.85 -1.16 -11.74
C GLY A 422 29.74 0.31 -12.14
N VAL A 423 29.08 1.15 -11.31
CA VAL A 423 29.02 2.60 -11.52
C VAL A 423 30.16 3.25 -10.75
N HIS A 424 31.07 3.92 -11.44
CA HIS A 424 32.23 4.57 -10.86
C HIS A 424 32.31 6.06 -11.21
N GLU A 425 31.71 6.46 -12.33
CA GLU A 425 31.61 7.85 -12.74
C GLU A 425 30.23 8.18 -13.33
N PRO A 426 29.83 9.46 -13.41
CA PRO A 426 28.49 9.82 -13.88
C PRO A 426 28.15 9.32 -15.30
N GLY A 427 29.17 9.05 -16.12
CA GLY A 427 29.01 8.50 -17.47
C GLY A 427 28.51 7.05 -17.51
N ASP A 428 28.66 6.30 -16.42
CA ASP A 428 28.18 4.91 -16.31
C ASP A 428 26.66 4.82 -16.12
N TRP A 429 26.02 5.92 -15.69
CA TRP A 429 24.58 6.00 -15.62
C TRP A 429 23.98 6.28 -17.00
N HIS A 430 22.89 5.58 -17.31
CA HIS A 430 22.25 5.62 -18.63
C HIS A 430 20.75 5.89 -18.52
N ASN A 431 20.33 6.72 -17.55
CA ASN A 431 18.93 7.09 -17.37
C ASN A 431 18.32 7.57 -18.69
N ARG A 432 17.14 7.05 -19.03
CA ARG A 432 16.47 7.40 -20.31
C ARG A 432 16.07 8.86 -20.37
N ASN A 433 15.87 9.51 -19.22
CA ASN A 433 15.69 10.95 -19.13
C ASN A 433 17.08 11.64 -19.07
N PRO A 434 17.52 12.32 -20.15
CA PRO A 434 18.82 13.00 -20.17
C PRO A 434 18.87 14.23 -19.25
N HIS A 435 17.72 14.66 -18.70
CA HIS A 435 17.59 15.79 -17.79
C HIS A 435 17.35 15.37 -16.34
N VAL A 436 17.55 14.09 -16.00
CA VAL A 436 17.39 13.60 -14.63
C VAL A 436 18.21 14.41 -13.63
N LEU A 437 17.59 14.78 -12.52
CA LEU A 437 18.28 15.39 -11.38
C LEU A 437 18.64 14.31 -10.37
N ARG A 438 19.88 14.32 -9.91
CA ARG A 438 20.38 13.35 -8.91
C ARG A 438 20.63 14.05 -7.60
N PHE A 439 20.18 13.43 -6.52
CA PHE A 439 20.34 13.90 -5.16
C PHE A 439 20.95 12.81 -4.30
N SER A 440 21.71 13.19 -3.30
CA SER A 440 22.19 12.28 -2.27
C SER A 440 21.98 12.87 -0.89
N MET A 441 21.85 12.00 0.12
CA MET A 441 21.76 12.42 1.51
C MET A 441 22.26 11.29 2.41
N THR A 442 23.40 11.49 3.04
CA THR A 442 23.95 10.57 4.05
C THR A 442 24.14 11.30 5.37
N PRO A 443 23.46 10.89 6.46
CA PRO A 443 23.66 11.48 7.77
C PRO A 443 25.11 11.35 8.26
N PRO A 444 25.68 12.37 8.89
CA PRO A 444 26.98 12.25 9.54
C PRO A 444 26.98 11.10 10.55
N GLY A 445 27.98 10.22 10.51
CA GLY A 445 28.09 9.07 11.43
C GLY A 445 27.11 7.93 11.16
N ASP A 446 26.46 7.92 10.00
CA ASP A 446 25.76 6.75 9.49
C ASP A 446 26.74 5.57 9.28
N LEU A 447 26.30 4.36 9.63
CA LEU A 447 27.07 3.14 9.42
C LEU A 447 27.26 2.78 7.94
N ILE A 448 26.40 3.30 7.05
CA ILE A 448 26.53 3.04 5.62
C ILE A 448 27.84 3.57 5.04
N ALA A 449 28.41 4.63 5.63
CA ALA A 449 29.71 5.17 5.24
C ALA A 449 30.86 4.15 5.36
N ALA A 450 30.68 3.06 6.12
CA ALA A 450 31.65 1.97 6.21
C ALA A 450 31.65 1.04 5.00
N VAL A 451 30.60 1.05 4.18
CA VAL A 451 30.43 0.19 2.99
C VAL A 451 30.21 0.98 1.70
N GLN A 452 29.86 2.26 1.81
CA GLN A 452 29.65 3.21 0.73
C GLN A 452 30.97 3.58 0.05
N GLY A 453 31.00 3.59 -1.29
CA GLY A 453 32.11 4.14 -2.06
C GLY A 453 33.46 3.45 -1.91
N ILE A 454 33.52 2.24 -1.33
CA ILE A 454 34.77 1.49 -1.20
C ILE A 454 35.40 1.35 -2.60
N PRO A 455 36.65 1.79 -2.84
CA PRO A 455 37.29 1.63 -4.14
C PRO A 455 37.34 0.16 -4.57
N GLY A 456 36.75 -0.16 -5.73
CA GLY A 456 36.58 -1.54 -6.20
C GLY A 456 35.52 -2.36 -5.45
N GLY A 457 34.72 -1.70 -4.62
CA GLY A 457 33.63 -2.28 -3.86
C GLY A 457 32.43 -2.69 -4.71
N PRO A 458 31.56 -3.56 -4.18
CA PRO A 458 30.49 -4.21 -4.94
C PRO A 458 29.34 -3.28 -5.37
N HIS A 459 29.22 -2.08 -4.78
CA HIS A 459 28.09 -1.17 -4.99
C HIS A 459 28.43 0.12 -5.75
N GLY A 460 29.62 0.20 -6.32
CA GLY A 460 30.08 1.37 -7.07
C GLY A 460 30.62 2.51 -6.19
N ALA A 461 30.75 3.68 -6.79
CA ALA A 461 31.25 4.90 -6.15
C ALA A 461 30.30 5.41 -5.05
N ASP A 462 30.82 6.33 -4.24
CA ASP A 462 30.01 7.09 -3.29
C ASP A 462 29.16 8.12 -4.05
N PRO A 463 27.81 8.04 -4.04
CA PRO A 463 26.96 9.04 -4.68
C PRO A 463 27.14 10.45 -4.09
N ASP A 464 27.60 10.59 -2.84
CA ASP A 464 27.88 11.89 -2.21
C ASP A 464 29.10 12.61 -2.82
N GLU A 465 30.00 11.86 -3.46
CA GLU A 465 31.22 12.39 -4.09
C GLU A 465 31.11 12.49 -5.62
N MET A 466 30.00 12.02 -6.20
CA MET A 466 29.82 11.98 -7.64
C MET A 466 29.48 13.34 -8.26
N ALA A 467 30.24 13.73 -9.29
CA ALA A 467 30.00 14.97 -10.00
C ALA A 467 28.58 15.01 -10.61
N GLY A 468 27.88 16.12 -10.39
CA GLY A 468 26.50 16.31 -10.86
C GLY A 468 25.42 15.77 -9.93
N VAL A 469 25.79 15.13 -8.82
CA VAL A 469 24.85 14.79 -7.73
C VAL A 469 24.74 15.97 -6.76
N ILE A 470 23.50 16.33 -6.40
CA ILE A 470 23.20 17.40 -5.44
C ILE A 470 23.13 16.80 -4.04
N THR A 471 24.16 17.00 -3.24
CA THR A 471 24.19 16.54 -1.85
C THR A 471 23.31 17.42 -0.96
N LEU A 472 22.38 16.80 -0.25
CA LEU A 472 21.48 17.46 0.70
C LEU A 472 21.92 17.17 2.13
N PRO A 473 21.97 18.18 3.02
CA PRO A 473 22.31 17.97 4.42
C PRO A 473 21.18 17.25 5.15
N ALA A 474 21.53 16.32 6.05
CA ALA A 474 20.55 15.64 6.90
C ALA A 474 19.92 16.56 7.97
N GLY A 475 20.60 17.66 8.33
CA GLY A 475 20.09 18.69 9.23
C GLY A 475 19.82 18.19 10.66
N ARG A 476 18.66 18.55 11.22
CA ARG A 476 18.27 18.23 12.60
C ARG A 476 16.93 17.50 12.67
N TYR A 477 16.72 16.78 13.77
CA TYR A 477 15.40 16.36 14.21
C TYR A 477 14.58 17.57 14.67
N ASP A 478 13.26 17.44 14.71
CA ASP A 478 12.36 18.51 15.18
C ASP A 478 12.58 18.89 16.65
N ASP A 479 13.16 18.01 17.46
CA ASP A 479 13.57 18.31 18.84
C ASP A 479 14.90 19.10 18.95
N GLY A 480 15.49 19.45 17.81
CA GLY A 480 16.72 20.24 17.72
C GLY A 480 18.01 19.42 17.80
N ARG A 481 17.96 18.10 18.05
CA ARG A 481 19.17 17.25 18.01
C ARG A 481 19.71 17.13 16.57
N PRO A 482 21.04 17.02 16.37
CA PRO A 482 21.60 16.71 15.05
C PRO A 482 21.07 15.38 14.50
N MET A 483 20.71 15.32 13.22
CA MET A 483 20.40 14.09 12.50
C MET A 483 21.71 13.39 12.14
N ALA A 484 22.23 12.60 13.08
CA ALA A 484 23.54 11.98 12.98
C ALA A 484 23.62 10.66 13.78
N GLY A 485 24.60 9.83 13.45
CA GLY A 485 24.88 8.55 14.10
C GLY A 485 24.06 7.38 13.55
N PRO A 486 24.21 6.18 14.15
CA PRO A 486 23.62 4.95 13.61
C PRO A 486 22.09 4.96 13.49
N SER A 487 21.37 5.65 14.39
CA SER A 487 19.90 5.75 14.30
C SER A 487 19.44 6.61 13.13
N ALA A 488 20.26 7.59 12.73
CA ALA A 488 19.94 8.50 11.63
C ALA A 488 19.74 7.77 10.29
N HIS A 489 20.34 6.58 10.13
CA HIS A 489 20.25 5.76 8.91
C HIS A 489 18.83 5.55 8.41
N SER A 490 17.90 5.22 9.32
CA SER A 490 16.49 5.04 8.99
C SER A 490 15.66 6.27 9.32
N ASP A 491 16.09 7.07 10.30
CA ASP A 491 15.33 8.24 10.76
C ASP A 491 15.23 9.35 9.70
N VAL A 492 16.19 9.45 8.77
CA VAL A 492 16.07 10.38 7.62
C VAL A 492 14.77 10.23 6.83
N LEU A 493 14.20 9.02 6.78
CA LEU A 493 12.94 8.72 6.10
C LEU A 493 11.75 8.60 7.05
N ASN A 494 12.00 8.38 8.34
CA ASN A 494 10.98 7.95 9.29
C ASN A 494 10.68 8.95 10.41
N ALA A 495 11.59 9.87 10.69
CA ALA A 495 11.48 10.82 11.78
C ALA A 495 11.17 12.24 11.28
N PRO A 496 10.30 12.99 11.98
CA PRO A 496 10.13 14.42 11.74
C PRO A 496 11.47 15.16 11.86
N SER A 497 11.94 15.69 10.75
CA SER A 497 13.30 16.24 10.61
C SER A 497 13.45 17.10 9.36
N ASP A 498 14.55 17.84 9.32
CA ASP A 498 14.97 18.59 8.13
C ASP A 498 15.27 17.64 6.96
N ALA A 499 15.92 16.50 7.22
CA ALA A 499 16.13 15.44 6.23
C ALA A 499 14.83 15.00 5.57
N TRP A 500 13.82 14.65 6.37
CA TRP A 500 12.54 14.16 5.85
C TRP A 500 11.82 15.25 5.03
N ARG A 501 11.84 16.51 5.49
CA ARG A 501 11.28 17.65 4.74
C ARG A 501 12.04 17.90 3.43
N ALA A 502 13.36 17.72 3.43
CA ALA A 502 14.17 17.85 2.23
C ALA A 502 13.87 16.73 1.21
N ILE A 503 13.72 15.47 1.65
CA ILE A 503 13.28 14.37 0.78
C ILE A 503 11.91 14.68 0.18
N LEU A 504 10.95 15.11 1.00
CA LEU A 504 9.62 15.50 0.53
C LEU A 504 9.71 16.65 -0.50
N GLY A 505 10.55 17.65 -0.25
CA GLY A 505 10.75 18.78 -1.17
C GLY A 505 11.41 18.39 -2.50
N VAL A 506 12.22 17.32 -2.55
CA VAL A 506 12.68 16.73 -3.82
C VAL A 506 11.52 16.06 -4.55
N ILE A 507 10.69 15.30 -3.83
CA ILE A 507 9.53 14.59 -4.40
C ILE A 507 8.54 15.59 -5.00
N THR A 508 8.16 16.64 -4.27
CA THR A 508 7.22 17.67 -4.74
C THR A 508 7.86 18.64 -5.75
N GLY A 509 9.19 18.69 -5.82
CA GLY A 509 9.93 19.61 -6.68
C GLY A 509 10.06 21.03 -6.11
N ASP A 510 9.72 21.25 -4.83
CA ASP A 510 9.86 22.54 -4.16
C ASP A 510 11.33 22.95 -3.99
N ILE A 511 12.22 21.97 -3.82
CA ILE A 511 13.69 22.21 -3.76
C ILE A 511 14.25 22.62 -5.13
N GLY A 512 13.45 22.50 -6.20
CA GLY A 512 13.75 23.04 -7.52
C GLY A 512 13.15 24.43 -7.81
N ARG A 513 12.26 24.95 -6.95
CA ARG A 513 11.73 26.33 -7.06
C ARG A 513 12.65 27.36 -6.40
N ASP A 514 13.47 26.93 -5.45
CA ASP A 514 14.57 27.73 -4.90
C ASP A 514 15.83 27.60 -5.75
N ARG A 515 15.73 28.10 -6.99
CA ARG A 515 16.89 28.75 -7.62
C ARG A 515 16.87 30.23 -7.24
N PRO A 516 17.80 30.72 -6.42
CA PRO A 516 18.24 32.11 -6.45
C PRO A 516 18.94 32.50 -7.77
N THR A 517 18.69 31.80 -8.88
CA THR A 517 19.39 31.99 -10.17
C THR A 517 18.46 32.11 -11.38
N SER A 518 17.17 32.42 -11.17
CA SER A 518 16.25 32.84 -12.24
C SER A 518 16.13 34.36 -12.44
N GLN A 519 17.07 35.15 -11.92
CA GLN A 519 17.34 36.49 -12.46
C GLN A 519 18.78 36.58 -12.99
N GLN A 520 18.92 36.55 -14.32
CA GLN A 520 19.95 37.32 -15.00
C GLN A 520 19.50 38.79 -15.05
N PRO A 521 20.41 39.77 -14.96
CA PRO A 521 21.07 40.27 -16.18
C PRO A 521 22.52 40.76 -16.00
N GLY A 522 23.36 40.53 -17.02
CA GLY A 522 24.74 41.01 -17.14
C GLY A 522 25.48 40.30 -18.24
#